data_AF-A0A1V3WZV7-F1
#
_entry.id   AF-A0A1V3WZV7-F1
#
_cell.length_a   1.000
_cell.length_b   1.000
_cell.length_c   1.000
_cell.angle_alpha   90.00
_cell.angle_beta   90.00
_cell.angle_gamma   90.00
#
_symmetry.space_group_name_H-M   'P 1'
#
loop_
_entity.id
_entity.type
_entity.pdbx_description
1 polymer ?
#
loop_
_entity_poly.entity_id
_entity_poly.type
_entity_poly.pdbx_seq_one_letter_code
_entity_poly.pdbx_strand_id
1 'polypeptide(L)'
;MTENPFRGMSRREFFAKLTGAGAAALLMDFAGPVIEKAYGAGPCSGHLTDIEHIVLLMQENRSFDHYFGTLSSTRGFNDPSPAYQQKGWNPMTQALDPAGITIPFRLDTTRGPILDGECVNDPDHAWIAMHNSWNNGGNDNWLPAQSATRTGPYVPMVMGITPVRTSRSTICWLIPSPFATATTVHCSVARCLIGCIG
;
A
#
# COMPACT_ATOMS: atom_id res chain seq x y z
N MET A 1 -17.69 33.84 4.53
CA MET A 1 -17.51 33.08 5.78
C MET A 1 -18.60 32.03 5.81
N THR A 2 -18.32 30.80 5.37
CA THR A 2 -19.28 29.69 5.43
C THR A 2 -19.35 29.21 6.88
N GLU A 3 -20.51 29.33 7.52
CA GLU A 3 -20.72 28.82 8.87
C GLU A 3 -20.54 27.30 8.89
N ASN A 4 -19.77 26.79 9.85
CA ASN A 4 -19.61 25.36 10.06
C ASN A 4 -20.96 24.79 10.53
N PRO A 5 -21.65 23.94 9.73
CA PRO A 5 -22.97 23.39 10.08
C PRO A 5 -22.94 22.44 11.28
N PHE A 6 -21.74 22.11 11.76
CA PHE A 6 -21.49 21.27 12.92
C PHE A 6 -21.12 22.04 14.19
N ARG A 7 -21.06 23.37 14.14
CA ARG A 7 -20.75 24.20 15.31
C ARG A 7 -21.84 24.05 16.36
N GLY A 8 -21.46 23.64 17.57
CA GLY A 8 -22.38 23.47 18.71
C GLY A 8 -23.11 22.12 18.77
N MET A 9 -22.83 21.17 17.86
CA MET A 9 -23.35 19.80 17.97
C MET A 9 -22.51 18.93 18.89
N SER A 10 -23.18 18.07 19.65
CA SER A 10 -22.53 16.99 20.39
C SER A 10 -22.07 15.86 19.44
N ARG A 11 -21.09 15.07 19.89
CA ARG A 11 -20.59 13.89 19.14
C ARG A 11 -21.72 12.94 18.72
N ARG A 12 -22.71 12.75 19.58
CA ARG A 12 -23.86 11.86 19.32
C ARG A 12 -24.76 12.41 18.22
N GLU A 13 -25.05 13.70 18.23
CA GLU A 13 -25.87 14.37 17.20
C GLU A 13 -25.15 14.38 15.85
N PHE A 14 -23.82 14.54 15.85
CA PHE A 14 -22.99 14.42 14.66
C PHE A 14 -23.10 13.03 14.03
N PHE A 15 -22.89 11.96 14.81
CA PHE A 15 -23.03 10.58 14.30
C PHE A 15 -24.47 10.23 13.91
N ALA A 16 -25.48 10.74 14.63
CA ALA A 16 -26.88 10.54 14.25
C ALA A 16 -27.21 11.17 12.89
N LYS A 17 -26.71 12.38 12.61
CA LYS A 17 -26.87 13.01 11.28
C LYS A 17 -26.10 12.26 10.17
N LEU A 18 -24.98 11.63 10.50
CA LEU A 18 -24.22 10.79 9.56
C LEU A 18 -24.92 9.47 9.21
N THR A 19 -25.94 9.05 9.94
CA THR A 19 -26.70 7.82 9.64
C THR A 19 -27.92 8.04 8.74
N GLY A 20 -28.26 9.29 8.40
CA GLY A 20 -29.42 9.62 7.56
C GLY A 20 -29.16 9.52 6.05
N ALA A 21 -30.23 9.34 5.28
CA ALA A 21 -30.19 9.45 3.82
C ALA A 21 -29.73 10.87 3.43
N GLY A 22 -28.57 10.98 2.76
CA GLY A 22 -27.91 12.26 2.47
C GLY A 22 -26.59 12.49 3.22
N ALA A 23 -26.21 11.62 4.16
CA ALA A 23 -24.94 11.71 4.88
C ALA A 23 -23.70 11.69 3.96
N ALA A 24 -23.73 10.91 2.88
CA ALA A 24 -22.66 10.89 1.89
C ALA A 24 -22.54 12.22 1.15
N ALA A 25 -23.66 12.87 0.82
CA ALA A 25 -23.67 14.19 0.18
C ALA A 25 -23.17 15.28 1.14
N LEU A 26 -23.62 15.26 2.41
CA LEU A 26 -23.14 16.18 3.44
C LEU A 26 -21.64 16.02 3.74
N LEU A 27 -21.15 14.78 3.75
CA LEU A 27 -19.72 14.50 3.89
C LEU A 27 -18.93 15.00 2.68
N MET A 28 -19.42 14.78 1.45
CA MET A 28 -18.74 15.26 0.24
C MET A 28 -18.69 16.79 0.19
N ASP A 29 -19.78 17.48 0.54
CA ASP A 29 -19.87 18.95 0.49
C ASP A 29 -19.02 19.62 1.58
N PHE A 30 -18.81 18.96 2.72
CA PHE A 30 -17.97 19.48 3.80
C PHE A 30 -16.52 19.03 3.71
N ALA A 31 -16.27 17.75 3.47
CA ALA A 31 -14.93 17.21 3.37
C ALA A 31 -14.26 17.63 2.06
N GLY A 32 -15.02 17.78 0.97
CA GLY A 32 -14.49 18.20 -0.34
C GLY A 32 -13.67 19.50 -0.25
N PRO A 33 -14.22 20.62 0.21
CA PRO A 33 -13.48 21.88 0.36
C PRO A 33 -12.29 21.79 1.32
N VAL A 34 -12.37 20.96 2.38
CA VAL A 34 -11.27 20.76 3.33
C VAL A 34 -10.13 19.94 2.71
N ILE A 35 -10.49 18.88 1.99
CA ILE A 35 -9.56 18.03 1.24
C ILE A 35 -8.90 18.87 0.14
N GLU A 36 -9.68 19.57 -0.69
CA GLU A 36 -9.17 20.47 -1.74
C GLU A 36 -8.22 21.55 -1.16
N LYS A 37 -8.58 22.16 -0.03
CA LYS A 37 -7.71 23.12 0.66
C LYS A 37 -6.43 22.47 1.18
N ALA A 38 -6.49 21.24 1.69
CA ALA A 38 -5.32 20.49 2.12
C ALA A 38 -4.42 20.07 0.95
N TYR A 39 -5.01 19.66 -0.18
CA TYR A 39 -4.29 19.35 -1.43
C TYR A 39 -3.65 20.60 -2.06
N GLY A 40 -4.30 21.76 -1.96
CA GLY A 40 -3.81 23.04 -2.48
C GLY A 40 -2.86 23.79 -1.53
N ALA A 41 -2.74 23.35 -0.28
CA ALA A 41 -1.75 23.85 0.66
C ALA A 41 -0.38 23.28 0.27
N GLY A 42 0.29 23.96 -0.67
CA GLY A 42 1.69 23.66 -1.00
C GLY A 42 2.60 23.71 0.24
N PRO A 43 3.87 23.28 0.11
CA PRO A 43 4.78 23.18 1.25
C PRO A 43 4.91 24.52 1.98
N CYS A 44 4.44 24.58 3.22
CA CYS A 44 4.56 25.73 4.11
C CYS A 44 5.55 25.43 5.23
N SER A 45 6.22 26.47 5.74
CA SER A 45 7.00 26.36 6.96
C SER A 45 6.03 26.26 8.15
N GLY A 46 5.84 25.04 8.66
CA GLY A 46 5.12 24.79 9.91
C GLY A 46 6.07 24.32 11.01
N HIS A 47 5.77 24.63 12.26
CA HIS A 47 6.48 24.10 13.42
C HIS A 47 5.78 22.85 13.95
N LEU A 48 6.53 21.95 14.60
CA LEU A 48 5.94 20.76 15.25
C LEU A 48 4.90 21.14 16.33
N THR A 49 5.03 22.33 16.92
CA THR A 49 4.08 22.90 17.88
C THR A 49 2.72 23.24 17.27
N ASP A 50 2.61 23.31 15.94
CA ASP A 50 1.37 23.66 15.24
C ASP A 50 0.47 22.43 15.01
N ILE A 51 0.94 21.23 15.34
CA ILE A 51 0.20 19.97 15.18
C ILE A 51 -0.72 19.75 16.39
N GLU A 52 -2.01 20.03 16.23
CA GLU A 52 -3.02 19.80 17.28
C GLU A 52 -3.49 18.34 17.35
N HIS A 53 -3.52 17.65 16.21
CA HIS A 53 -4.09 16.30 16.08
C HIS A 53 -3.27 15.43 15.13
N ILE A 54 -3.04 14.18 15.53
CA ILE A 54 -2.43 13.15 14.68
C ILE A 54 -3.52 12.10 14.38
N VAL A 55 -3.83 11.92 13.10
CA VAL A 55 -4.69 10.83 12.63
C VAL A 55 -3.79 9.77 12.01
N LEU A 56 -3.71 8.60 12.65
CA LEU A 56 -2.91 7.48 12.16
C LEU A 56 -3.79 6.49 11.42
N LEU A 57 -3.59 6.37 10.10
CA LEU A 57 -4.22 5.35 9.27
C LEU A 57 -3.25 4.18 9.09
N MET A 58 -3.56 3.05 9.72
CA MET A 58 -2.76 1.83 9.60
C MET A 58 -3.36 0.95 8.50
N GLN A 59 -2.64 0.81 7.39
CA GLN A 59 -2.99 -0.10 6.31
C GLN A 59 -2.46 -1.51 6.60
N GLU A 60 -3.10 -2.53 6.03
CA GLU A 60 -2.79 -3.94 6.28
C GLU A 60 -1.99 -4.57 5.12
N ASN A 61 -1.15 -5.55 5.45
CA ASN A 61 -0.66 -6.64 4.59
C ASN A 61 -0.09 -6.28 3.21
N ARG A 62 0.43 -5.07 3.02
CA ARG A 62 1.07 -4.68 1.76
C ARG A 62 2.39 -3.95 1.99
N SER A 63 3.41 -4.44 1.29
CA SER A 63 4.74 -3.83 1.28
C SER A 63 4.73 -2.49 0.58
N PHE A 64 5.72 -1.65 0.91
CA PHE A 64 5.98 -0.41 0.17
C PHE A 64 6.11 -0.67 -1.33
N ASP A 65 6.86 -1.69 -1.76
CA ASP A 65 7.09 -1.94 -3.19
C ASP A 65 5.82 -2.34 -3.96
N HIS A 66 4.90 -3.08 -3.33
CA HIS A 66 3.58 -3.40 -3.89
C HIS A 66 2.75 -2.15 -4.22
N TYR A 67 2.80 -1.14 -3.34
CA TYR A 67 1.99 0.07 -3.46
C TYR A 67 2.70 1.24 -4.11
N PHE A 68 4.01 1.35 -3.96
CA PHE A 68 4.76 2.58 -4.26
C PHE A 68 6.07 2.31 -5.00
N GLY A 69 6.41 1.06 -5.31
CA GLY A 69 7.64 0.76 -6.06
C GLY A 69 7.64 1.34 -7.48
N THR A 70 6.49 1.77 -8.01
CA THR A 70 6.40 2.51 -9.29
C THR A 70 6.17 4.01 -9.12
N LEU A 71 6.14 4.52 -7.88
CA LEU A 71 5.94 5.94 -7.59
C LEU A 71 7.19 6.73 -7.97
N SER A 72 7.01 7.75 -8.82
CA SER A 72 8.05 8.73 -9.13
C SER A 72 8.60 9.36 -7.84
N SER A 73 9.90 9.65 -7.79
CA SER A 73 10.63 10.19 -6.62
C SER A 73 10.90 9.22 -5.46
N THR A 74 10.59 7.93 -5.64
CA THR A 74 11.00 6.87 -4.71
C THR A 74 12.17 6.06 -5.29
N ARG A 75 12.95 5.42 -4.41
CA ARG A 75 13.89 4.36 -4.80
C ARG A 75 13.10 3.08 -5.07
N GLY A 76 12.47 3.04 -6.24
CA GLY A 76 11.56 1.97 -6.65
C GLY A 76 12.14 1.10 -7.77
N PHE A 77 11.28 0.46 -8.55
CA PHE A 77 11.69 -0.49 -9.60
C PHE A 77 12.47 0.11 -10.78
N ASN A 78 12.60 1.43 -10.85
CA ASN A 78 13.51 2.10 -11.80
C ASN A 78 14.97 2.08 -11.32
N ASP A 79 15.22 1.80 -10.04
CA ASP A 79 16.59 1.62 -9.54
C ASP A 79 17.08 0.21 -9.91
N PRO A 80 18.29 0.07 -10.47
CA PRO A 80 18.83 -1.22 -10.88
C PRO A 80 19.29 -2.02 -9.64
N SER A 81 18.33 -2.59 -8.91
CA SER A 81 18.58 -3.48 -7.78
C SER A 81 18.47 -4.95 -8.21
N PRO A 82 19.47 -5.80 -7.93
CA PRO A 82 19.36 -7.24 -8.17
C PRO A 82 18.27 -7.89 -7.32
N ALA A 83 17.85 -7.25 -6.23
CA ALA A 83 16.81 -7.78 -5.36
C ALA A 83 15.45 -7.87 -6.08
N TYR A 84 15.17 -7.06 -7.09
CA TYR A 84 13.94 -7.21 -7.87
C TYR A 84 13.93 -8.45 -8.77
N GLN A 85 15.07 -9.11 -8.98
CA GLN A 85 15.17 -10.36 -9.75
C GLN A 85 15.16 -11.58 -8.82
N GLN A 86 13.98 -11.91 -8.30
CA GLN A 86 13.81 -13.02 -7.37
C GLN A 86 13.98 -14.37 -8.07
N LYS A 87 14.72 -15.28 -7.42
CA LYS A 87 15.11 -16.58 -7.98
C LYS A 87 14.19 -17.71 -7.49
N GLY A 88 14.30 -18.87 -8.10
CA GLY A 88 13.72 -20.11 -7.58
C GLY A 88 12.31 -20.41 -8.08
N TRP A 89 11.78 -19.62 -9.01
CA TRP A 89 10.46 -19.86 -9.60
C TRP A 89 10.45 -19.50 -11.07
N ASN A 90 9.82 -20.36 -11.86
CA ASN A 90 9.66 -20.18 -13.30
C ASN A 90 8.23 -19.71 -13.61
N PRO A 91 8.05 -18.46 -14.06
CA PRO A 91 6.71 -17.92 -14.32
C PRO A 91 6.02 -18.55 -15.54
N MET A 92 6.76 -19.23 -16.43
CA MET A 92 6.16 -19.90 -17.58
C MET A 92 5.57 -21.26 -17.21
N THR A 93 6.24 -22.00 -16.32
CA THR A 93 5.79 -23.33 -15.89
C THR A 93 5.02 -23.29 -14.57
N GLN A 94 5.00 -22.15 -13.88
CA GLN A 94 4.33 -21.97 -12.58
C GLN A 94 4.79 -22.99 -11.54
N ALA A 95 6.11 -23.22 -11.49
CA ALA A 95 6.75 -24.20 -10.62
C ALA A 95 8.10 -23.69 -10.08
N LEU A 96 8.56 -24.34 -9.00
CA LEU A 96 9.89 -24.13 -8.46
C LEU A 96 10.96 -24.52 -9.48
N ASP A 97 11.92 -23.63 -9.67
CA ASP A 97 13.02 -23.80 -10.62
C ASP A 97 14.24 -23.00 -10.12
N PRO A 98 15.34 -23.66 -9.71
CA PRO A 98 16.53 -22.96 -9.22
C PRO A 98 17.16 -21.98 -10.24
N ALA A 99 16.94 -22.20 -11.54
CA ALA A 99 17.39 -21.30 -12.61
C ALA A 99 16.32 -20.24 -12.96
N GLY A 100 15.09 -20.40 -12.47
CA GLY A 100 13.99 -19.51 -12.72
C GLY A 100 14.19 -18.15 -12.04
N ILE A 101 13.93 -17.08 -12.79
CA ILE A 101 13.92 -15.71 -12.31
C ILE A 101 12.55 -15.13 -12.56
N THR A 102 11.96 -14.51 -11.54
CA THR A 102 10.70 -13.76 -11.64
C THR A 102 10.96 -12.32 -11.26
N ILE A 103 10.58 -11.41 -12.14
CA ILE A 103 10.61 -9.97 -11.93
C ILE A 103 9.25 -9.46 -11.46
N PRO A 104 9.17 -8.25 -10.88
CA PRO A 104 7.90 -7.67 -10.47
C PRO A 104 6.97 -7.48 -11.66
N PHE A 105 5.68 -7.72 -11.47
CA PHE A 105 4.69 -7.61 -12.55
C PHE A 105 3.42 -6.92 -12.08
N ARG A 106 2.75 -6.26 -13.01
CA ARG A 106 1.51 -5.53 -12.75
C ARG A 106 0.36 -6.49 -12.44
N LEU A 107 -0.33 -6.25 -11.33
CA LEU A 107 -1.59 -6.90 -10.99
C LEU A 107 -2.75 -6.29 -11.79
N ASP A 108 -3.68 -7.12 -12.26
CA ASP A 108 -4.83 -6.68 -13.05
C ASP A 108 -5.99 -6.22 -12.17
N THR A 109 -5.89 -5.00 -11.61
CA THR A 109 -6.93 -4.44 -10.75
C THR A 109 -8.20 -3.99 -11.49
N THR A 110 -8.35 -4.31 -12.78
CA THR A 110 -9.55 -3.98 -13.57
C THR A 110 -10.60 -5.08 -13.51
N ARG A 111 -10.17 -6.32 -13.21
CA ARG A 111 -11.06 -7.45 -12.91
C ARG A 111 -11.49 -7.34 -11.44
N GLY A 112 -12.73 -7.71 -11.15
CA GLY A 112 -13.35 -7.49 -9.83
C GLY A 112 -12.54 -8.05 -8.66
N PRO A 113 -12.88 -7.69 -7.41
CA PRO A 113 -12.07 -7.99 -6.21
C PRO A 113 -11.79 -9.49 -5.99
N ILE A 114 -12.53 -10.38 -6.65
CA ILE A 114 -12.45 -11.84 -6.50
C ILE A 114 -11.43 -12.47 -7.48
N LEU A 115 -10.95 -11.74 -8.49
CA LEU A 115 -10.24 -12.29 -9.65
C LEU A 115 -8.91 -11.60 -9.95
N ASP A 116 -8.07 -11.46 -8.91
CA ASP A 116 -6.71 -10.92 -8.97
C ASP A 116 -6.64 -9.40 -9.13
N GLY A 117 -6.32 -8.68 -8.05
CA GLY A 117 -5.94 -7.27 -8.17
C GLY A 117 -5.76 -6.55 -6.83
N GLU A 118 -6.78 -6.58 -5.96
CA GLU A 118 -6.76 -5.89 -4.66
C GLU A 118 -7.00 -6.87 -3.49
N CYS A 119 -7.96 -7.80 -3.62
CA CYS A 119 -8.09 -8.96 -2.71
C CYS A 119 -7.33 -10.18 -3.23
N VAL A 120 -6.15 -9.94 -3.82
CA VAL A 120 -5.20 -10.99 -4.22
C VAL A 120 -4.91 -11.89 -3.03
N ASN A 121 -4.71 -13.19 -3.30
CA ASN A 121 -4.20 -14.14 -2.32
C ASN A 121 -3.00 -13.54 -1.60
N ASP A 122 -3.20 -13.26 -0.32
CA ASP A 122 -2.20 -12.66 0.55
C ASP A 122 -0.93 -13.51 0.50
N PRO A 123 0.27 -12.96 0.27
CA PRO A 123 1.49 -13.72 0.52
C PRO A 123 1.55 -14.13 1.99
N ASP A 124 2.25 -15.22 2.26
CA ASP A 124 2.54 -15.61 3.63
C ASP A 124 3.43 -14.57 4.30
N HIS A 125 2.93 -13.97 5.37
CA HIS A 125 3.59 -12.98 6.20
C HIS A 125 3.90 -13.53 7.60
N ALA A 126 3.82 -14.85 7.79
CA ALA A 126 4.25 -15.49 9.02
C ALA A 126 5.74 -15.23 9.27
N TRP A 127 6.11 -15.14 10.55
CA TRP A 127 7.48 -14.86 11.00
C TRP A 127 8.53 -15.70 10.26
N ILE A 128 8.31 -17.02 10.19
CA ILE A 128 9.27 -17.95 9.57
C ILE A 128 9.37 -17.71 8.07
N ALA A 129 8.25 -17.54 7.38
CA ALA A 129 8.23 -17.26 5.94
C ALA A 129 8.96 -15.96 5.63
N MET A 130 8.74 -14.90 6.41
CA MET A 130 9.42 -13.61 6.24
C MET A 130 10.93 -13.68 6.47
N HIS A 131 11.38 -14.41 7.50
CA HIS A 131 12.82 -14.59 7.73
C HIS A 131 13.48 -15.42 6.64
N ASN A 132 12.80 -16.46 6.16
CA ASN A 132 13.28 -17.29 5.07
C ASN A 132 13.36 -16.49 3.77
N SER A 133 12.37 -15.64 3.47
CA SER A 133 12.39 -14.74 2.32
C SER A 133 13.54 -13.75 2.38
N TRP A 134 13.74 -13.13 3.55
CA TRP A 134 14.80 -12.16 3.82
C TRP A 134 16.20 -12.79 3.68
N ASN A 135 16.33 -14.09 3.95
CA ASN A 135 17.55 -14.88 3.76
C ASN A 135 18.80 -14.24 4.39
N ASN A 136 18.75 -13.95 5.70
CA ASN A 136 19.86 -13.37 6.47
C ASN A 136 20.47 -12.07 5.87
N GLY A 137 19.70 -11.30 5.09
CA GLY A 137 20.12 -10.04 4.47
C GLY A 137 20.34 -10.16 2.97
N GLY A 138 20.28 -11.36 2.41
CA GLY A 138 20.38 -11.59 0.97
C GLY A 138 19.18 -11.06 0.17
N ASN A 139 18.00 -11.03 0.81
CA ASN A 139 16.74 -10.53 0.23
C ASN A 139 16.39 -11.16 -1.13
N ASP A 140 16.71 -12.45 -1.34
CA ASP A 140 16.68 -13.12 -2.65
C ASP A 140 15.95 -14.48 -2.64
N ASN A 141 15.23 -14.80 -1.56
CA ASN A 141 14.58 -16.10 -1.37
C ASN A 141 13.05 -15.99 -1.22
N TRP A 142 12.44 -14.93 -1.75
CA TRP A 142 11.01 -14.69 -1.58
C TRP A 142 10.15 -15.79 -2.21
N LEU A 143 10.45 -16.23 -3.44
CA LEU A 143 9.60 -17.21 -4.14
C LEU A 143 9.69 -18.62 -3.54
N PRO A 144 10.89 -19.18 -3.22
CA PRO A 144 10.97 -20.46 -2.56
C PRO A 144 10.35 -20.43 -1.17
N ALA A 145 10.55 -19.36 -0.39
CA ALA A 145 9.94 -19.23 0.93
C ALA A 145 8.41 -19.21 0.87
N GLN A 146 7.84 -18.50 -0.10
CA GLN A 146 6.38 -18.45 -0.31
C GLN A 146 5.82 -19.78 -0.81
N SER A 147 6.58 -20.54 -1.61
CA SER A 147 6.16 -21.86 -2.11
C SER A 147 5.95 -22.91 -1.01
N ALA A 148 6.50 -22.68 0.19
CA ALA A 148 6.32 -23.57 1.33
C ALA A 148 4.87 -23.55 1.86
N THR A 149 4.14 -22.46 1.63
CA THR A 149 2.77 -22.26 2.15
C THR A 149 1.76 -21.85 1.10
N ARG A 150 2.20 -21.50 -0.11
CA ARG A 150 1.38 -21.13 -1.27
C ARG A 150 1.61 -22.08 -2.43
N THR A 151 0.63 -22.23 -3.30
CA THR A 151 0.68 -23.18 -4.44
C THR A 151 0.42 -22.50 -5.77
N GLY A 152 1.07 -23.02 -6.82
CA GLY A 152 0.89 -22.61 -8.20
C GLY A 152 0.94 -21.08 -8.39
N PRO A 153 -0.08 -20.47 -9.00
CA PRO A 153 -0.06 -19.04 -9.36
C PRO A 153 -0.05 -18.08 -8.18
N TYR A 154 -0.24 -18.56 -6.95
CA TYR A 154 -0.21 -17.73 -5.76
C TYR A 154 1.18 -17.46 -5.20
N VAL A 155 2.17 -18.31 -5.54
CA VAL A 155 3.57 -18.10 -5.14
C VAL A 155 4.15 -16.80 -5.70
N PRO A 156 4.04 -16.50 -7.02
CA PRO A 156 4.60 -15.28 -7.57
C PRO A 156 3.82 -14.01 -7.18
N MET A 157 2.70 -14.09 -6.42
CA MET A 157 1.94 -12.91 -6.00
C MET A 157 2.74 -11.97 -5.10
N VAL A 158 3.78 -12.47 -4.42
CA VAL A 158 4.72 -11.63 -3.65
C VAL A 158 5.48 -10.63 -4.54
N MET A 159 5.52 -10.86 -5.86
CA MET A 159 6.14 -9.98 -6.86
C MET A 159 5.12 -9.07 -7.56
N GLY A 160 3.86 -9.08 -7.11
CA GLY A 160 2.80 -8.26 -7.69
C GLY A 160 2.99 -6.77 -7.40
N ILE A 161 2.65 -5.92 -8.36
CA ILE A 161 2.64 -4.47 -8.18
C ILE A 161 1.27 -3.92 -8.53
N THR A 162 0.74 -3.08 -7.65
CA THR A 162 -0.47 -2.30 -7.95
C THR A 162 -0.12 -1.13 -8.88
N PRO A 163 -0.79 -0.98 -10.02
CA PRO A 163 -0.50 0.11 -10.93
C PRO A 163 -0.99 1.45 -10.40
N VAL A 164 -0.22 2.50 -10.70
CA VAL A 164 -0.61 3.90 -10.47
C VAL A 164 -1.96 4.17 -11.13
N ARG A 165 -2.93 4.69 -10.36
CA ARG A 165 -4.22 5.19 -10.85
C ARG A 165 -5.21 4.10 -11.30
N THR A 166 -5.58 3.21 -10.40
CA THR A 166 -6.82 2.42 -10.53
C THR A 166 -7.81 2.88 -9.49
N SER A 167 -9.09 2.92 -9.85
CA SER A 167 -10.15 3.66 -9.13
C SER A 167 -10.35 3.26 -7.67
N ARG A 168 -9.78 2.12 -7.23
CA ARG A 168 -9.91 1.58 -5.87
C ARG A 168 -8.69 1.82 -4.97
N SER A 169 -7.47 1.88 -5.50
CA SER A 169 -6.25 2.21 -4.74
C SER A 169 -5.90 3.71 -4.81
N THR A 170 -6.80 4.51 -5.41
CA THR A 170 -6.64 5.96 -5.64
C THR A 170 -6.28 6.73 -4.38
N ILE A 171 -6.80 6.36 -3.21
CA ILE A 171 -6.47 7.04 -1.94
C ILE A 171 -4.99 6.88 -1.59
N CYS A 172 -4.43 5.68 -1.76
CA CYS A 172 -3.04 5.39 -1.43
C CYS A 172 -2.08 6.13 -2.36
N TRP A 173 -2.49 6.40 -3.61
CA TRP A 173 -1.67 7.10 -4.60
C TRP A 173 -1.88 8.62 -4.65
N LEU A 174 -3.07 9.12 -4.32
CA LEU A 174 -3.39 10.55 -4.39
C LEU A 174 -2.79 11.34 -3.23
N ILE A 175 -2.67 10.74 -2.05
CA ILE A 175 -2.09 11.38 -0.87
C ILE A 175 -0.58 11.62 -1.00
N PRO A 176 0.27 10.65 -1.40
CA PRO A 176 1.72 10.87 -1.43
C PRO A 176 2.21 11.85 -2.51
N SER A 177 1.37 12.20 -3.50
CA SER A 177 1.75 13.14 -4.57
C SER A 177 1.90 14.60 -4.08
N PRO A 178 0.97 15.16 -3.29
CA PRO A 178 1.13 16.48 -2.65
C PRO A 178 1.79 16.46 -1.26
N PHE A 179 1.87 15.31 -0.58
CA PHE A 179 2.40 15.20 0.78
C PHE A 179 3.77 14.51 0.83
N ALA A 180 4.50 14.72 1.92
CA ALA A 180 5.78 14.04 2.13
C ALA A 180 5.61 12.52 2.23
N THR A 181 6.44 11.78 1.49
CA THR A 181 6.46 10.31 1.51
C THR A 181 7.78 9.83 2.10
N ALA A 182 7.72 9.00 3.14
CA ALA A 182 8.89 8.34 3.70
C ALA A 182 9.10 6.97 3.02
N THR A 183 10.28 6.73 2.46
CA THR A 183 10.60 5.52 1.69
C THR A 183 11.42 4.49 2.49
N THR A 184 11.95 4.86 3.65
CA THR A 184 12.78 4.01 4.52
C THR A 184 12.08 3.77 5.86
N VAL A 185 10.89 3.16 5.80
CA VAL A 185 10.09 2.79 6.97
C VAL A 185 9.96 1.28 7.01
N HIS A 186 10.30 0.69 8.15
CA HIS A 186 10.25 -0.75 8.37
C HIS A 186 9.43 -1.07 9.61
N CYS A 187 8.86 -2.27 9.66
CA CYS A 187 8.23 -2.74 10.89
C CYS A 187 9.27 -3.00 11.97
N SER A 188 8.86 -2.78 13.21
CA SER A 188 9.67 -3.06 14.39
C SER A 188 10.04 -4.54 14.53
N VAL A 189 9.24 -5.43 13.92
CA VAL A 189 9.45 -6.87 13.87
C VAL A 189 9.04 -7.41 12.49
N ALA A 190 9.72 -8.45 12.00
CA ALA A 190 9.47 -9.06 10.69
C ALA A 190 8.22 -9.99 10.67
N ARG A 191 7.08 -9.46 11.13
CA ARG A 191 5.74 -10.08 11.01
C ARG A 191 4.82 -9.31 10.06
N CYS A 192 5.20 -8.09 9.70
CA CYS A 192 4.47 -7.33 8.70
C CYS A 192 5.16 -7.52 7.35
N LEU A 193 4.35 -7.62 6.30
CA LEU A 193 4.76 -7.75 4.90
C LEU A 193 5.36 -6.42 4.42
N ILE A 194 6.35 -5.88 5.14
CA ILE A 194 7.24 -4.81 4.69
C ILE A 194 8.60 -5.46 4.41
N GLY A 195 8.59 -6.44 3.50
CA GLY A 195 9.76 -6.67 2.69
C GLY A 195 9.82 -5.57 1.67
N CYS A 196 10.55 -4.50 1.94
CA CYS A 196 11.12 -3.76 0.83
C CYS A 196 12.10 -4.75 0.18
N ILE A 197 11.80 -5.12 -1.05
CA ILE A 197 12.76 -5.80 -1.91
C ILE A 197 13.90 -4.79 -2.22
N GLY A 198 13.67 -3.47 -2.09
CA GLY A 198 14.68 -2.40 -2.15
C GLY A 198 15.31 -1.96 -0.84
#